data_AF-A0A2Z2NZQ9-F1
#
_entry.id   AF-A0A2Z2NZQ9-F1
#
_cell.length_a   1.000
_cell.length_b   1.000
_cell.length_c   1.000
_cell.angle_alpha   90.00
_cell.angle_beta   90.00
_cell.angle_gamma   90.00
#
_symmetry.space_group_name_H-M   'P 1'
#
loop_
_entity.id
_entity.type
_entity.pdbx_description
1 polymer ?
#
loop_
_entity_poly.entity_id
_entity_poly.type
_entity_poly.pdbx_seq_one_letter_code
_entity_poly.pdbx_strand_id
1 'polypeptide(L)' 'MTKIAEYARVLYERHGNEAEVEAAQKARQFEEAGNSEEAERWRAVRTAINEMRGPHES' A
#
# COMPACT_ATOMS: atom_id res chain seq x y z
N MET A 1 4.37 14.20 5.94
CA MET A 1 4.30 12.74 5.72
C MET A 1 2.92 12.29 6.11
N THR A 2 2.16 11.66 5.21
CA THR A 2 0.85 11.12 5.54
C THR A 2 1.05 9.82 6.33
N LYS A 3 0.21 9.56 7.36
CA LYS A 3 0.31 8.33 8.18
C LYS A 3 0.34 7.04 7.35
N ILE A 4 -0.26 7.08 6.16
CA ILE A 4 -0.27 5.99 5.17
C ILE A 4 1.13 5.71 4.61
N ALA A 5 1.91 6.75 4.28
CA ALA A 5 3.25 6.58 3.75
C ALA A 5 4.22 6.04 4.81
N GLU A 6 4.09 6.47 6.07
CA GLU A 6 4.87 5.89 7.18
C GLU A 6 4.50 4.42 7.43
N TYR A 7 3.20 4.09 7.40
CA TYR A 7 2.74 2.71 7.51
C TYR A 7 3.24 1.84 6.35
N ALA A 8 3.16 2.34 5.11
CA ALA A 8 3.69 1.70 3.91
C ALA A 8 5.19 1.42 4.04
N ARG A 9 5.95 2.39 4.57
CA ARG A 9 7.39 2.24 4.81
C ARG A 9 7.69 1.11 5.79
N VAL A 10 7.03 1.09 6.95
CA VAL A 10 7.23 0.05 7.97
C VAL A 10 6.83 -1.33 7.44
N LEU A 11 5.76 -1.39 6.65
CA LEU A 11 5.31 -2.63 6.02
C LEU A 11 6.33 -3.14 5.01
N TYR A 12 6.86 -2.25 4.16
CA TYR A 12 7.90 -2.55 3.18
C TYR A 12 9.24 -2.92 3.82
N GLU A 13 9.68 -2.23 4.87
CA GLU A 13 10.90 -2.60 5.60
C GLU A 13 10.79 -3.98 6.25
N ARG A 14 9.58 -4.43 6.62
CA ARG A 14 9.34 -5.77 7.19
C ARG A 14 9.15 -6.88 6.16
N HIS A 15 8.36 -6.65 5.12
CA HIS A 15 7.91 -7.69 4.17
C HIS A 15 8.58 -7.55 2.78
N GLY A 16 9.30 -6.47 2.54
CA GLY A 16 9.96 -6.19 1.27
C GLY A 16 8.96 -6.19 0.11
N ASN A 17 9.25 -6.98 -0.92
CA ASN A 17 8.44 -7.08 -2.13
C ASN A 17 7.04 -7.68 -1.89
N GLU A 18 6.84 -8.43 -0.80
CA GLU A 18 5.53 -9.00 -0.45
C GLU A 18 4.55 -7.94 0.04
N ALA A 19 5.05 -6.80 0.54
CA ALA A 19 4.23 -5.71 1.06
C ALA A 19 3.27 -5.12 -0.01
N GLU A 20 3.71 -5.09 -1.29
CA GLU A 20 2.85 -4.63 -2.38
C GLU A 20 1.69 -5.60 -2.64
N VAL A 21 1.97 -6.90 -2.58
CA VAL A 21 0.98 -7.95 -2.82
C VAL A 21 -0.06 -7.94 -1.71
N GLU A 22 0.36 -7.82 -0.45
CA GLU A 22 -0.55 -7.70 0.69
C GLU A 22 -1.43 -6.45 0.60
N ALA A 23 -0.84 -5.31 0.23
CA ALA A 23 -1.61 -4.08 0.08
C ALA A 23 -2.64 -4.18 -1.06
N ALA A 24 -2.27 -4.81 -2.18
CA ALA A 24 -3.17 -5.07 -3.30
C ALA A 24 -4.32 -6.02 -2.91
N GLN A 25 -4.00 -7.11 -2.21
CA GLN A 25 -5.01 -8.08 -1.75
C GLN A 25 -5.99 -7.44 -0.77
N LYS A 26 -5.50 -6.66 0.20
CA LYS A 26 -6.37 -5.97 1.15
C LYS A 26 -7.26 -4.94 0.48
N ALA A 27 -6.72 -4.13 -0.43
CA ALA A 27 -7.54 -3.17 -1.19
C ALA A 27 -8.74 -3.86 -1.85
N ARG A 28 -8.49 -4.97 -2.55
CA ARG A 28 -9.53 -5.73 -3.23
C ARG A 28 -10.54 -6.34 -2.25
N GLN A 29 -10.07 -6.91 -1.15
CA GLN A 29 -10.91 -7.50 -0.12
C GLN A 29 -11.84 -6.47 0.54
N PHE A 30 -11.35 -5.24 0.76
CA PHE A 30 -12.19 -4.14 1.26
C PHE A 30 -13.16 -3.61 0.20
N GLU A 31 -12.79 -3.57 -1.08
CA GLU A 31 -13.76 -3.26 -2.16
C GLU A 31 -14.88 -4.30 -2.21
N GLU A 32 -14.55 -5.59 -2.12
CA GLU A 32 -15.53 -6.68 -2.10
C GLU A 32 -16.43 -6.64 -0.85
N ALA A 33 -15.88 -6.20 0.28
CA ALA A 33 -16.64 -5.97 1.51
C ALA A 33 -17.52 -4.69 1.48
N GLY A 34 -17.48 -3.92 0.39
CA GLY A 34 -18.20 -2.65 0.26
C GLY A 34 -17.60 -1.50 1.06
N ASN A 35 -16.35 -1.64 1.53
CA ASN A 35 -15.68 -0.67 2.39
C ASN A 35 -14.66 0.16 1.59
N SER A 36 -15.19 1.11 0.82
CA SER A 36 -14.44 1.91 -0.14
C SER A 36 -13.34 2.78 0.49
N GLU A 37 -13.57 3.27 1.72
CA GLU A 37 -12.61 4.11 2.45
C GLU A 37 -11.33 3.33 2.77
N GLU A 38 -11.49 2.11 3.29
CA GLU A 38 -10.35 1.27 3.62
C GLU A 38 -9.65 0.76 2.35
N ALA A 39 -10.42 0.46 1.30
CA ALA A 39 -9.86 0.12 -0.02
C ALA A 39 -9.01 1.25 -0.61
N GLU A 40 -9.45 2.50 -0.51
CA GLU A 40 -8.67 3.67 -0.95
C GLU A 40 -7.39 3.83 -0.12
N ARG A 41 -7.48 3.61 1.19
CA ARG A 41 -6.31 3.57 2.08
C ARG A 41 -5.28 2.55 1.65
N TRP A 42 -5.70 1.30 1.39
CA TRP A 42 -4.78 0.25 0.95
C TRP A 42 -4.23 0.50 -0.45
N ARG A 43 -5.00 1.14 -1.35
CA ARG A 43 -4.48 1.64 -2.63
C ARG A 43 -3.37 2.68 -2.43
N ALA A 44 -3.57 3.64 -1.52
CA ALA A 44 -2.56 4.64 -1.20
C ALA A 44 -1.31 4.04 -0.55
N VAL A 45 -1.46 3.02 0.33
CA VAL A 45 -0.34 2.23 0.88
C VAL A 45 0.43 1.57 -0.26
N ARG A 46 -0.27 0.91 -1.18
CA ARG A 46 0.34 0.22 -2.32
C ARG A 46 1.12 1.18 -3.23
N THR A 47 0.55 2.35 -3.53
CA THR A 47 1.22 3.39 -4.31
C THR A 47 2.50 3.85 -3.60
N ALA A 48 2.44 4.14 -2.30
CA ALA A 48 3.62 4.55 -1.53
C ALA A 48 4.71 3.45 -1.50
N ILE A 49 4.33 2.17 -1.38
CA ILE A 49 5.27 1.04 -1.48
C ILE A 49 5.91 0.98 -2.87
N ASN A 50 5.12 1.20 -3.93
CA ASN A 50 5.62 1.19 -5.30
C ASN A 50 6.58 2.38 -5.56
N GLU A 51 6.26 3.57 -5.05
CA GLU A 51 7.14 4.75 -5.07
C GLU A 51 8.45 4.48 -4.30
N MET A 52 8.39 3.81 -3.15
CA MET A 52 9.57 3.41 -2.37
C MET A 52 10.42 2.34 -3.05
N ARG A 53 9.79 1.45 -3.83
CA ARG A 53 10.49 0.44 -4.64
C ARG A 53 11.20 1.06 -5.85
N GLY A 54 10.87 2.30 -6.21
CA GLY A 54 11.22 2.91 -7.49
C GLY A 54 10.30 2.42 -8.63
N PRO A 55 10.32 3.07 -9.80
CA PRO A 55 11.52 3.35 -10.57
C PRO A 55 12.22 4.56 -9.98
N HIS A 56 13.55 4.59 -9.90
CA HIS A 56 14.15 5.92 -9.94
C HIS A 56 13.67 6.56 -11.24
N GLU A 57 12.80 7.57 -11.13
CA GLU A 57 12.86 8.85 -11.84
C GLU A 57 11.46 9.47 -11.95
N SER A 58 11.41 10.76 -11.66
CA SER A 58 10.37 11.69 -12.11
C SER A 58 10.34 11.83 -13.62
#